data_AF-A0A5J5AZC0-F1
#
_entry.id   AF-A0A5J5AZC0-F1
#
_cell.length_a   1.000
_cell.length_b   1.000
_cell.length_c   1.000
_cell.angle_alpha   90.00
_cell.angle_beta   90.00
_cell.angle_gamma   90.00
#
_symmetry.space_group_name_H-M   'P 1'
#
loop_
_entity.id
_entity.type
_entity.pdbx_description
1 polymer ?
#
loop_
_entity_poly.entity_id
_entity_poly.type
_entity_poly.pdbx_seq_one_letter_code
_entity_poly.pdbx_strand_id
1 'polypeptide(L)'
;MGGSDADAVEKVLDHPGISGEGDLMTDLEDALVKQRPSCISGFGFTKSRESHSQSHIQHRLTELKELPPRRGKDLQSKCLLELYGLKLAELQSKVRSDFI
;
A
#
# COMPACT_ATOMS: atom_id res chain seq x y z
N MET A 1 45.10 27.53 58.89
CA MET A 1 45.04 27.01 57.51
C MET A 1 43.57 26.67 57.23
N GLY A 2 43.10 27.00 56.01
CA GLY A 2 41.70 27.25 55.61
C GLY A 2 40.69 26.11 55.84
N GLY A 3 39.38 26.30 55.69
CA GLY A 3 38.62 27.35 55.01
C GLY A 3 37.58 26.71 54.08
N SER A 4 36.35 27.24 54.13
CA SER A 4 35.27 27.20 53.12
C SER A 4 34.00 26.39 53.43
N ASP A 5 32.90 27.16 53.48
CA ASP A 5 31.48 26.83 53.40
C ASP A 5 31.04 26.30 52.03
N ALA A 6 29.79 25.81 51.99
CA ALA A 6 28.79 25.77 50.90
C ALA A 6 28.12 24.38 50.82
N ASP A 7 26.87 24.16 50.45
CA ASP A 7 25.63 24.95 50.28
C ASP A 7 24.59 23.88 49.87
N ALA A 8 23.32 24.13 50.15
CA ALA A 8 22.18 23.26 49.87
C ALA A 8 21.90 23.16 48.37
N VAL A 9 21.49 21.99 47.85
CA VAL A 9 20.56 21.95 46.70
C VAL A 9 19.68 20.70 46.77
N GLU A 10 18.44 20.95 47.18
CA GLU A 10 17.26 20.19 46.81
C GLU A 10 17.18 20.11 45.28
N LYS A 11 17.54 18.95 44.71
CA LYS A 11 17.30 18.71 43.28
C LYS A 11 15.84 18.36 43.09
N VAL A 12 15.08 19.40 42.79
CA VAL A 12 13.85 19.35 41.99
C VAL A 12 14.08 18.37 40.85
N LEU A 13 13.34 17.27 40.86
CA LEU A 13 13.25 16.38 39.72
C LEU A 13 12.62 17.18 38.59
N ASP A 14 13.47 17.59 37.63
CA ASP A 14 13.04 18.04 36.32
C ASP A 14 12.15 16.96 35.73
N HIS A 15 10.84 17.21 35.77
CA HIS A 15 9.86 16.35 35.16
C HIS A 15 10.11 16.41 33.64
N PRO A 16 10.40 15.28 32.97
CA PRO A 16 10.75 15.31 31.57
C PRO A 16 9.59 15.85 30.76
N GLY A 17 9.85 16.98 30.10
CA GLY A 17 9.29 17.32 28.81
C GLY A 17 7.77 17.19 28.70
N ILE A 18 7.08 18.24 29.14
CA ILE A 18 5.98 18.73 28.30
C ILE A 18 6.68 19.31 27.06
N SER A 19 7.08 18.40 26.17
CA SER A 19 7.64 18.73 24.87
C SER A 19 6.60 19.62 24.19
N GLY A 20 6.98 20.88 24.01
CA GLY A 20 6.06 21.93 23.60
C GLY A 20 5.43 21.58 22.27
N GLU A 21 4.22 22.06 22.03
CA GLU A 21 3.44 21.87 20.79
C GLU A 21 4.24 22.06 19.48
N GLY A 22 5.33 22.83 19.51
CA GLY A 22 6.27 23.01 18.39
C GLY A 22 7.23 21.84 18.12
N ASP A 23 7.52 20.99 19.10
CA ASP A 23 8.41 19.81 18.95
C ASP A 23 7.70 18.70 18.16
N LEU A 24 6.43 18.41 18.50
CA LEU A 24 5.61 17.45 17.76
C LEU A 24 5.39 17.86 16.29
N MET A 25 5.16 19.15 16.05
CA MET A 25 4.94 19.66 14.69
C MET A 25 6.23 19.57 13.86
N THR A 26 7.37 19.83 14.49
CA THR A 26 8.70 19.70 13.85
C THR A 26 9.04 18.24 13.57
N ASP A 27 8.77 17.33 14.50
CA ASP A 27 8.94 15.89 14.34
C ASP A 27 8.07 15.33 13.21
N LEU A 28 6.81 15.80 13.12
CA LEU A 28 5.92 15.44 12.03
C LEU A 28 6.46 15.90 10.68
N GLU A 29 6.95 17.14 10.59
CA GLU A 29 7.48 17.69 9.35
C GLU A 29 8.76 16.95 8.90
N ASP A 30 9.67 16.67 9.83
CA ASP A 30 10.87 15.85 9.58
C ASP A 30 10.51 14.42 9.16
N ALA A 31 9.52 13.80 9.81
CA ALA A 31 9.02 12.48 9.41
C ALA A 31 8.42 12.48 7.99
N LEU A 32 7.67 13.52 7.62
CA LEU A 32 7.10 13.65 6.26
C LEU A 32 8.18 13.92 5.20
N VAL A 33 9.21 14.71 5.52
CA VAL A 33 10.37 14.94 4.64
C VAL A 33 11.11 13.62 4.39
N LYS A 34 11.27 12.78 5.42
CA LYS A 34 11.86 11.44 5.31
C LYS A 34 10.97 10.46 4.54
N GLN A 35 9.65 10.53 4.71
CA GLN A 35 8.69 9.64 4.06
C GLN A 35 8.50 9.96 2.57
N ARG A 36 8.39 11.23 2.19
CA ARG A 36 8.02 11.68 0.83
C ARG A 36 8.77 11.00 -0.31
N PRO A 37 10.11 10.81 -0.25
CA PRO A 37 10.86 10.14 -1.30
C PRO A 37 10.47 8.67 -1.51
N SER A 38 9.94 8.01 -0.46
CA SER A 38 9.46 6.61 -0.52
C SER A 38 8.02 6.48 -1.00
N CYS A 39 7.27 7.59 -1.04
CA CYS A 39 5.88 7.58 -1.51
C CYS A 39 5.86 7.38 -3.03
N ILE A 40 5.14 6.35 -3.48
CA ILE A 40 4.85 6.19 -4.91
C ILE A 40 3.92 7.31 -5.37
N SER A 41 4.21 7.91 -6.53
CA SER A 41 3.28 8.85 -7.18
C SER A 41 1.94 8.16 -7.43
N GLY A 42 0.84 8.91 -7.41
CA GLY A 42 -0.49 8.39 -7.77
C GLY A 42 -0.49 7.71 -9.14
N PHE A 43 0.25 8.25 -10.10
CA PHE A 43 0.45 7.63 -11.42
C PHE A 43 1.25 6.32 -11.34
N GLY A 44 2.29 6.28 -10.51
CA GLY A 44 3.07 5.07 -10.28
C GLY A 44 2.23 3.96 -9.64
N PHE A 45 1.35 4.34 -8.71
CA PHE A 45 0.42 3.42 -8.06
C PHE A 45 -0.62 2.85 -9.03
N THR A 46 -1.25 3.69 -9.86
CA THR A 46 -2.23 3.20 -10.85
C THR A 46 -1.58 2.25 -11.85
N LYS A 47 -0.38 2.58 -12.35
CA LYS A 47 0.40 1.72 -13.24
C LYS A 47 0.77 0.39 -12.57
N SER A 48 1.25 0.42 -11.33
CA SER A 48 1.59 -0.80 -10.58
C SER A 48 0.35 -1.68 -10.38
N ARG A 49 -0.78 -1.09 -10.03
CA ARG A 49 -2.05 -1.81 -9.84
C ARG A 49 -2.55 -2.45 -11.13
N GLU A 50 -2.46 -1.72 -12.25
CA GLU A 50 -2.81 -2.24 -13.57
C GLU A 50 -1.92 -3.43 -13.95
N SER A 51 -0.60 -3.31 -13.76
CA SER A 51 0.35 -4.40 -14.04
C SER A 51 0.07 -5.66 -13.20
N HIS A 52 -0.26 -5.49 -11.92
CA HIS A 52 -0.65 -6.59 -11.04
C HIS A 52 -1.92 -7.28 -11.54
N SER A 53 -2.92 -6.49 -11.94
CA SER A 53 -4.19 -7.00 -12.47
C SER A 53 -3.98 -7.77 -13.77
N GLN A 54 -3.16 -7.24 -14.67
CA GLN A 54 -2.83 -7.89 -15.94
C GLN A 54 -2.07 -9.20 -15.73
N SER A 55 -1.09 -9.22 -14.83
CA SER A 55 -0.35 -10.43 -14.47
C SER A 55 -1.28 -11.51 -13.92
N HIS A 56 -2.19 -11.14 -13.01
CA HIS A 56 -3.17 -12.08 -12.46
C HIS A 56 -4.11 -12.64 -13.53
N ILE A 57 -4.58 -11.80 -14.46
CA ILE A 57 -5.42 -12.25 -15.59
C ILE A 57 -4.64 -13.22 -16.49
N GLN A 58 -3.39 -12.91 -16.82
CA GLN A 58 -2.54 -13.78 -17.65
C GLN A 58 -2.30 -15.13 -16.97
N HIS A 59 -1.95 -15.12 -15.69
CA HIS A 59 -1.77 -16.34 -14.89
C HIS A 59 -3.03 -17.20 -14.92
N ARG A 60 -4.19 -16.62 -14.63
CA ARG A 60 -5.47 -17.34 -14.62
C ARG A 60 -5.85 -17.88 -16.00
N LEU A 61 -5.57 -17.14 -17.07
CA LEU A 61 -5.79 -17.62 -18.43
C LEU A 61 -4.94 -18.84 -18.76
N THR A 62 -3.70 -18.89 -18.28
CA THR A 62 -2.84 -20.08 -18.42
C THR A 62 -3.43 -21.27 -17.67
N GLU A 63 -3.80 -21.09 -16.39
CA GLU A 63 -4.46 -22.13 -15.60
C GLU A 63 -5.71 -22.69 -16.31
N LEU A 64 -6.59 -21.81 -16.81
CA LEU A 64 -7.84 -22.19 -17.47
C LEU A 64 -7.63 -22.93 -18.80
N LYS A 65 -6.54 -22.64 -19.54
CA LYS A 65 -6.21 -23.32 -20.80
C LYS A 65 -5.60 -24.70 -20.59
N GLU A 66 -4.91 -24.91 -19.47
CA GLU A 66 -4.23 -26.16 -19.14
C GLU A 66 -5.14 -27.15 -18.39
N LEU A 67 -6.40 -26.79 -18.10
CA LEU A 67 -7.33 -27.67 -17.41
C LEU A 67 -7.61 -28.94 -18.24
N PRO A 68 -7.66 -30.14 -17.59
CA PRO A 68 -8.06 -31.35 -18.28
C PRO A 68 -9.48 -31.21 -18.85
N PRO A 69 -9.74 -31.68 -20.09
CA PRO A 69 -11.05 -31.58 -20.74
C PRO A 69 -12.16 -32.36 -20.02
N ARG A 70 -11.80 -33.34 -19.17
CA ARG A 70 -12.73 -34.24 -18.49
C ARG A 70 -12.87 -33.86 -17.01
N ARG A 71 -13.68 -32.84 -16.75
CA ARG A 71 -14.20 -32.51 -15.41
C ARG A 71 -15.73 -32.66 -15.41
N GLY A 72 -16.36 -32.63 -14.24
CA GLY A 72 -17.83 -32.60 -14.14
C GLY A 72 -18.42 -31.45 -14.96
N LYS A 73 -19.56 -31.68 -15.63
CA LYS A 73 -20.19 -30.73 -16.58
C LYS A 73 -20.35 -29.32 -16.01
N ASP A 74 -20.82 -29.19 -14.77
CA ASP A 74 -21.02 -27.89 -14.10
C ASP A 74 -19.69 -27.12 -13.94
N LEU A 75 -18.65 -27.79 -13.45
CA LEU A 75 -17.32 -27.18 -13.30
C LEU A 75 -16.74 -26.78 -14.66
N GLN A 76 -16.89 -27.64 -15.67
CA GLN A 76 -16.44 -27.34 -17.03
C GLN A 76 -17.14 -26.10 -17.60
N SER A 77 -18.46 -25.99 -17.45
CA SER A 77 -19.23 -24.82 -17.89
C SER A 77 -18.78 -23.54 -17.17
N LYS A 78 -18.53 -23.60 -15.86
CA LYS A 78 -18.03 -22.46 -15.07
C LYS A 78 -16.65 -22.00 -15.55
N CYS A 79 -15.71 -22.92 -15.73
CA CYS A 79 -14.36 -22.60 -16.24
C CYS A 79 -14.41 -22.00 -17.65
N LEU A 80 -15.31 -22.49 -18.50
CA LEU A 80 -15.48 -21.96 -19.86
C LEU A 80 -16.04 -20.54 -19.85
N LEU A 81 -17.05 -20.27 -19.00
CA LEU A 81 -17.62 -18.95 -18.83
C LEU A 81 -16.58 -17.96 -18.32
N GLU A 82 -15.78 -18.36 -17.33
CA GLU A 82 -14.69 -17.54 -16.80
C GLU A 82 -13.65 -17.22 -17.89
N LEU A 83 -13.22 -18.23 -18.65
CA LEU A 83 -12.24 -18.06 -19.73
C LEU A 83 -12.71 -17.05 -20.77
N TYR A 84 -13.96 -17.17 -21.23
CA TYR A 84 -14.50 -16.23 -22.21
C TYR A 84 -14.75 -14.85 -21.60
N GLY A 85 -15.17 -14.76 -20.35
CA GLY A 85 -15.31 -13.50 -19.62
C GLY A 85 -13.98 -12.73 -19.56
N LEU A 86 -12.89 -13.41 -19.20
CA LEU A 86 -11.55 -12.81 -19.15
C LEU A 86 -11.07 -12.37 -20.54
N LYS A 87 -11.33 -13.16 -21.60
CA LYS A 87 -10.97 -12.79 -22.98
C LYS A 87 -11.72 -11.55 -23.50
N LEU A 88 -12.91 -11.27 -22.97
CA LEU A 88 -13.75 -10.15 -23.39
C LEU A 88 -13.51 -8.87 -22.57
N ALA A 89 -12.63 -8.90 -21.56
CA ALA A 89 -12.45 -7.78 -20.64
C ALA A 89 -12.07 -6.46 -21.34
N GLU A 90 -11.16 -6.50 -22.32
CA GLU A 90 -10.78 -5.31 -23.09
C GLU A 90 -11.93 -4.73 -23.89
N LEU A 91 -12.74 -5.60 -24.53
CA LEU A 91 -13.92 -5.18 -25.27
C LEU A 91 -14.95 -4.53 -24.34
N GLN A 92 -15.22 -5.16 -23.19
CA GLN A 92 -16.13 -4.61 -22.18
C GLN A 92 -15.65 -3.26 -21.65
N SER A 93 -14.34 -3.07 -21.46
CA SER A 93 -13.77 -1.79 -21.06
C SER A 93 -14.03 -0.72 -22.10
N LYS A 94 -13.77 -1.00 -23.38
CA LYS A 94 -14.01 -0.05 -24.49
C LYS A 94 -15.48 0.34 -24.56
N VAL A 95 -16.38 -0.64 -24.56
CA VAL A 95 -17.82 -0.41 -24.59
C VAL A 95 -18.26 0.49 -23.42
N ARG A 96 -17.75 0.25 -22.20
CA ARG A 96 -18.07 1.09 -21.04
C ARG A 96 -17.53 2.52 -21.17
N SER A 97 -16.33 2.68 -21.71
CA SER A 97 -15.74 4.00 -21.96
C SER A 97 -16.50 4.79 -23.02
N ASP A 98 -17.17 4.14 -23.96
CA ASP A 98 -17.99 4.81 -24.98
C ASP A 98 -19.30 5.40 -24.41
N PHE A 99 -19.71 4.96 -23.21
CA PHE A 99 -20.92 5.41 -22.52
C PHE A 99 -20.66 6.33 -21.31
N ILE A 100 -19.40 6.72 -21.08
CA ILE A 100 -18.97 7.66 -20.03
C ILE A 100 -18.44 8.92 -20.70
#